data_AF-A0A3R7Q655-F1
#
_entry.id   AF-A0A3R7Q655-F1
#
_cell.length_a   1.000
_cell.length_b   1.000
_cell.length_c   1.000
_cell.angle_alpha   90.00
_cell.angle_beta   90.00
_cell.angle_gamma   90.00
#
_symmetry.space_group_name_H-M   'P 1'
#
loop_
_entity.id
_entity.type
_entity.pdbx_description
1 polymer ?
#
loop_
_entity_poly.entity_id
_entity_poly.type
_entity_poly.pdbx_seq_one_letter_code
_entity_poly.pdbx_strand_id
1 'polypeptide(L)'
;MAVVIAVGAREANSVQSVLYSAVPVVAATMASLNVLVALSLILEAGVYAVPLGEPSPSVGLAGNPIWSYEGINGPAFWHEVFPTCGGNSQSPVDLKIENTTHWSGRRPFTFERYDVSPPSVTMKNNGHTVVTTWTTKDMNKLPFIKGGGLEGEYVFSNFHFHWGSDDSKGSEHTFDGDRYAAEIHLVHFKKDYGTLANALKHKDGLVVLGVMVEADDSDNERLQSVVDALEEVVELGMEFHPDYSIPLDALLPEEEDRHTFFRYQGSLTTPTCNEVVTWILFQTPISLSSSQLAQFRTLIGQDGLHHLQDNFRPIQPLNGREVVFVDTGNY
;
A
#
# COMPACT_ATOMS: atom_id res chain seq x y z
N MET A 1 67.92 -29.07 -9.71
CA MET A 1 67.02 -28.20 -8.92
C MET A 1 65.72 -28.98 -8.78
N ALA A 2 65.45 -29.71 -7.70
CA ALA A 2 65.67 -29.41 -6.27
C ALA A 2 64.94 -28.11 -5.88
N VAL A 3 63.80 -28.08 -5.16
CA VAL A 3 63.41 -28.76 -3.89
C VAL A 3 64.26 -28.21 -2.73
N VAL A 4 63.68 -27.60 -1.69
CA VAL A 4 63.16 -28.27 -0.46
C VAL A 4 62.10 -27.39 0.25
N ILE A 5 61.15 -28.04 0.95
CA ILE A 5 60.22 -27.43 1.93
C ILE A 5 60.84 -27.54 3.33
N ALA A 6 60.68 -26.52 4.20
CA ALA A 6 61.00 -26.64 5.61
C ALA A 6 59.95 -25.94 6.50
N VAL A 7 59.40 -26.70 7.46
CA VAL A 7 58.66 -26.20 8.62
C VAL A 7 59.55 -26.39 9.84
N GLY A 8 59.61 -25.40 10.74
CA GLY A 8 60.38 -25.48 11.98
C GLY A 8 59.78 -24.60 13.06
N ALA A 9 59.70 -25.11 14.27
CA ALA A 9 59.12 -24.43 15.44
C ALA A 9 59.98 -24.68 16.67
N ARG A 10 60.05 -23.71 17.59
CA ARG A 10 60.08 -23.83 19.07
C ARG A 10 60.40 -22.50 19.77
N GLU A 11 59.84 -22.37 20.98
CA GLU A 11 60.41 -21.92 22.27
C GLU A 11 61.62 -20.94 22.32
N ALA A 12 61.84 -20.12 23.35
CA ALA A 12 61.03 -19.57 24.47
C ALA A 12 61.96 -18.62 25.28
N ASN A 13 61.39 -17.85 26.24
CA ASN A 13 62.12 -17.11 27.31
C ASN A 13 63.00 -15.90 26.87
N SER A 14 63.22 -14.84 27.67
CA SER A 14 62.61 -14.38 28.95
C SER A 14 63.16 -12.99 29.35
N VAL A 15 62.48 -12.27 30.27
CA VAL A 15 63.04 -11.24 31.22
C VAL A 15 63.53 -9.92 30.54
N GLN A 16 63.27 -8.67 30.98
CA GLN A 16 62.58 -7.97 32.12
C GLN A 16 62.33 -6.48 31.68
N SER A 17 61.69 -5.51 32.37
CA SER A 17 60.94 -5.40 33.65
C SER A 17 60.17 -4.03 33.76
N VAL A 18 58.95 -4.04 34.33
CA VAL A 18 58.43 -3.21 35.48
C VAL A 18 58.69 -1.66 35.45
N LEU A 19 57.69 -0.74 35.50
CA LEU A 19 56.70 -0.39 36.56
C LEU A 19 55.35 0.10 35.96
N TYR A 20 54.15 -0.28 36.46
CA TYR A 20 53.25 0.38 37.47
C TYR A 20 52.85 1.85 37.15
N SER A 21 51.61 2.35 37.33
CA SER A 21 50.42 2.00 38.16
C SER A 21 49.11 2.65 37.59
N ALA A 22 47.90 2.63 38.17
CA ALA A 22 47.07 1.55 38.77
C ALA A 22 45.56 1.97 38.89
N VAL A 23 44.67 0.98 38.70
CA VAL A 23 43.24 0.76 39.11
C VAL A 23 42.58 1.64 40.21
N PRO A 24 41.21 1.72 40.34
CA PRO A 24 40.23 0.64 40.06
C PRO A 24 38.84 0.97 39.44
N VAL A 25 38.17 -0.11 39.01
CA VAL A 25 36.72 -0.24 38.78
C VAL A 25 36.03 -0.66 40.10
N VAL A 26 34.75 -0.32 40.30
CA VAL A 26 33.91 -0.83 41.41
C VAL A 26 32.73 -1.63 40.85
N ALA A 27 32.40 -2.76 41.48
CA ALA A 27 31.41 -3.73 41.02
C ALA A 27 30.08 -3.65 41.80
N ALA A 28 29.03 -4.27 41.27
CA ALA A 28 27.69 -4.31 41.85
C ALA A 28 27.53 -5.39 42.94
N THR A 29 26.50 -5.22 43.79
CA THR A 29 25.98 -6.25 44.70
C THR A 29 24.45 -6.15 44.80
N MET A 30 23.76 -7.30 44.88
CA MET A 30 22.33 -7.37 45.23
C MET A 30 22.13 -7.60 46.73
N ALA A 31 20.99 -7.17 47.27
CA ALA A 31 20.39 -7.67 48.51
C ALA A 31 18.86 -7.56 48.42
N SER A 32 18.13 -8.41 49.15
CA SER A 32 16.71 -8.68 48.90
C SER A 32 15.81 -8.48 50.13
N LEU A 33 14.52 -8.23 49.86
CA LEU A 33 13.35 -8.41 50.73
C LEU A 33 13.26 -7.58 52.04
N ASN A 34 12.13 -6.89 52.20
CA ASN A 34 11.19 -7.19 53.30
C ASN A 34 9.80 -6.58 53.03
N VAL A 35 8.75 -7.24 53.53
CA VAL A 35 7.35 -6.77 53.48
C VAL A 35 6.70 -7.01 54.84
N LEU A 36 6.15 -5.97 55.47
CA LEU A 36 5.06 -6.09 56.45
C LEU A 36 4.31 -4.76 56.62
N VAL A 37 3.16 -4.78 57.29
CA VAL A 37 2.11 -3.74 57.22
C VAL A 37 1.76 -3.16 58.59
N ALA A 38 1.69 -1.82 58.68
CA ALA A 38 0.86 -1.04 59.62
C ALA A 38 0.76 0.41 59.05
N LEU A 39 -0.35 0.85 58.44
CA LEU A 39 -1.70 1.17 58.97
C LEU A 39 -1.80 2.57 59.65
N SER A 40 -2.73 3.38 59.14
CA SER A 40 -3.33 4.59 59.75
C SER A 40 -2.47 5.82 60.03
N LEU A 41 -2.52 6.78 59.10
CA LEU A 41 -3.00 8.14 59.41
C LEU A 41 -3.54 8.82 58.14
N ILE A 42 -4.81 9.23 58.17
CA ILE A 42 -5.44 9.99 57.08
C ILE A 42 -5.21 11.48 57.35
N LEU A 43 -4.75 12.22 56.36
CA LEU A 43 -4.92 13.67 56.29
C LEU A 43 -5.27 14.05 54.85
N GLU A 44 -6.17 15.02 54.69
CA GLU A 44 -6.85 15.26 53.42
C GLU A 44 -5.97 16.03 52.43
N ALA A 45 -5.69 15.42 51.29
CA ALA A 45 -5.31 16.10 50.05
C ALA A 45 -6.09 15.45 48.91
N GLY A 46 -6.94 16.23 48.24
CA GLY A 46 -7.84 15.72 47.20
C GLY A 46 -7.07 15.32 45.95
N VAL A 47 -6.63 14.07 45.87
CA VAL A 47 -6.11 13.47 44.64
C VAL A 47 -7.28 13.26 43.68
N TYR A 48 -7.56 14.27 42.87
CA TYR A 48 -8.31 14.08 41.64
C TYR A 48 -7.54 13.08 40.78
N ALA A 49 -8.16 11.92 40.51
CA ALA A 49 -7.65 11.02 39.49
C ALA A 49 -7.69 11.77 38.15
N VAL A 50 -6.52 12.16 37.65
CA VAL A 50 -6.38 12.64 36.28
C VAL A 50 -6.82 11.49 35.37
N PRO A 51 -7.88 11.64 34.55
CA PRO A 51 -8.23 10.62 33.58
C PRO A 51 -7.00 10.37 32.69
N LEU A 52 -6.70 9.11 32.39
CA LEU A 52 -5.80 8.82 31.28
C LEU A 52 -6.49 9.36 30.02
N GLY A 53 -6.02 10.52 29.56
CA GLY A 53 -6.56 11.14 28.35
C GLY A 53 -6.40 10.18 27.18
N GLU A 54 -7.43 10.09 26.36
CA GLU A 54 -7.36 9.34 25.10
C GLU A 54 -6.15 9.83 24.29
N PRO A 55 -5.39 8.93 23.64
CA PRO A 55 -4.16 9.31 22.96
C PRO A 55 -4.48 10.28 21.83
N SER A 56 -4.11 11.55 22.00
CA SER A 56 -4.26 12.58 20.97
C SER A 56 -3.68 12.08 19.63
N PRO A 57 -4.42 12.22 18.50
CA PRO A 57 -3.94 11.77 17.20
C PRO A 57 -2.53 12.30 16.91
N SER A 58 -1.62 11.41 16.53
CA SER A 58 -0.24 11.81 16.24
C SER A 58 -0.20 12.68 15.00
N VAL A 59 0.25 13.93 15.15
CA VAL A 59 0.35 14.92 14.06
C VAL A 59 1.73 14.79 13.41
N GLY A 60 1.75 14.70 12.08
CA GLY A 60 2.99 14.59 11.30
C GLY A 60 3.76 15.91 11.20
N LEU A 61 5.00 15.83 10.72
CA LEU A 61 5.92 16.99 10.57
C LEU A 61 5.39 18.13 9.69
N ALA A 62 4.30 17.91 8.94
CA ALA A 62 3.61 18.89 8.10
C ALA A 62 2.25 19.36 8.65
N GLY A 63 1.86 18.98 9.87
CA GLY A 63 0.57 19.35 10.49
C GLY A 63 -0.63 18.50 10.06
N ASN A 64 -0.46 17.61 9.06
CA ASN A 64 -1.47 16.61 8.69
C ASN A 64 -1.55 15.49 9.76
N PRO A 65 -2.71 14.87 9.99
CA PRO A 65 -2.81 13.72 10.87
C PRO A 65 -2.12 12.49 10.26
N ILE A 66 -1.42 11.71 11.08
CA ILE A 66 -0.80 10.45 10.66
C ILE A 66 -1.86 9.34 10.64
N TRP A 67 -1.76 8.44 9.65
CA TRP A 67 -2.48 7.18 9.59
C TRP A 67 -1.49 6.08 9.19
N SER A 68 -1.77 4.83 9.53
CA SER A 68 -0.97 3.65 9.19
C SER A 68 -1.86 2.46 8.83
N TYR A 69 -1.28 1.33 8.40
CA TYR A 69 -2.02 0.06 8.26
C TYR A 69 -2.09 -0.73 9.57
N GLU A 70 -1.23 -0.43 10.55
CA GLU A 70 -1.14 -1.14 11.84
C GLU A 70 -1.24 -0.22 13.06
N GLY A 71 -1.48 -0.81 14.24
CA GLY A 71 -1.38 -0.11 15.53
C GLY A 71 -2.47 0.93 15.77
N ILE A 72 -2.18 1.91 16.65
CA ILE A 72 -3.15 2.93 17.09
C ILE A 72 -3.61 3.90 15.99
N ASN A 73 -2.84 4.01 14.91
CA ASN A 73 -3.18 4.81 13.73
C ASN A 73 -3.74 3.93 12.58
N GLY A 74 -4.01 2.64 12.85
CA GLY A 74 -4.46 1.64 11.89
C GLY A 74 -5.90 1.78 11.41
N PRO A 75 -6.34 0.98 10.42
CA PRO A 75 -7.66 1.09 9.76
C PRO A 75 -8.88 1.09 10.67
N ALA A 76 -8.80 0.45 11.84
CA ALA A 76 -9.86 0.47 12.84
C ALA A 76 -10.09 1.88 13.42
N PHE A 77 -9.03 2.67 13.58
CA PHE A 77 -9.03 3.98 14.25
C PHE A 77 -9.09 5.16 13.29
N TRP A 78 -8.88 4.96 11.97
CA TRP A 78 -8.94 6.03 10.97
C TRP A 78 -10.21 6.89 11.06
N HIS A 79 -11.34 6.30 11.44
CA HIS A 79 -12.63 6.99 11.55
C HIS A 79 -12.68 8.06 12.65
N GLU A 80 -11.82 7.97 13.66
CA GLU A 80 -11.71 8.95 14.77
C GLU A 80 -11.07 10.26 14.30
N VAL A 81 -10.12 10.14 13.36
CA VAL A 81 -9.30 11.24 12.82
C VAL A 81 -9.85 11.74 11.48
N PHE A 82 -10.44 10.84 10.70
CA PHE A 82 -11.01 11.08 9.38
C PHE A 82 -12.45 10.51 9.36
N PRO A 83 -13.47 11.27 9.83
CA PRO A 83 -14.83 10.74 10.04
C PRO A 83 -15.48 10.11 8.80
N THR A 84 -15.06 10.49 7.59
CA THR A 84 -15.45 9.86 6.32
C THR A 84 -15.05 8.39 6.21
N CYS A 85 -13.99 7.94 6.90
CA CYS A 85 -13.60 6.53 6.96
C CYS A 85 -14.57 5.65 7.77
N GLY A 86 -15.47 6.25 8.55
CA GLY A 86 -16.58 5.59 9.25
C GLY A 86 -17.91 5.61 8.49
N GLY A 87 -17.88 5.88 7.18
CA GLY A 87 -19.09 5.92 6.34
C GLY A 87 -19.71 4.55 6.03
N ASN A 88 -20.83 4.55 5.30
CA ASN A 88 -21.59 3.33 4.98
C ASN A 88 -21.28 2.76 3.58
N SER A 89 -20.63 3.53 2.71
CA SER A 89 -20.27 3.16 1.33
C SER A 89 -18.76 2.90 1.20
N GLN A 90 -18.15 2.36 2.25
CA GLN A 90 -16.69 2.18 2.32
C GLN A 90 -16.16 1.04 1.43
N SER A 91 -14.87 1.11 1.12
CA SER A 91 -14.10 0.14 0.34
C SER A 91 -12.80 -0.24 1.08
N PRO A 92 -12.20 -1.42 0.84
CA PRO A 92 -12.62 -2.45 -0.12
C PRO A 92 -13.85 -3.24 0.37
N VAL A 93 -14.36 -4.14 -0.45
CA VAL A 93 -15.48 -5.04 -0.10
C VAL A 93 -15.16 -6.48 -0.52
N ASP A 94 -15.94 -7.42 0.01
CA ASP A 94 -15.96 -8.81 -0.43
C ASP A 94 -17.02 -9.02 -1.52
N LEU A 95 -16.62 -9.57 -2.66
CA LEU A 95 -17.47 -9.81 -3.82
C LEU A 95 -17.94 -11.27 -3.83
N LYS A 96 -19.19 -11.51 -3.45
CA LYS A 96 -19.83 -12.84 -3.56
C LYS A 96 -20.34 -13.04 -4.98
N ILE A 97 -19.62 -13.79 -5.82
CA ILE A 97 -19.81 -13.81 -7.28
C ILE A 97 -21.24 -14.26 -7.65
N GLU A 98 -21.73 -15.34 -7.03
CA GLU A 98 -23.09 -15.88 -7.26
C GLU A 98 -24.23 -14.91 -6.88
N ASN A 99 -23.96 -13.89 -6.07
CA ASN A 99 -24.95 -12.92 -5.60
C ASN A 99 -24.95 -11.59 -6.39
N THR A 100 -24.24 -11.53 -7.53
CA THR A 100 -24.11 -10.30 -8.32
C THR A 100 -25.20 -10.13 -9.37
N THR A 101 -25.62 -8.89 -9.64
CA THR A 101 -26.60 -8.62 -10.69
C THR A 101 -25.91 -8.59 -12.05
N HIS A 102 -26.26 -9.51 -12.95
CA HIS A 102 -25.68 -9.57 -14.30
C HIS A 102 -26.25 -8.49 -15.24
N TRP A 103 -25.39 -7.63 -15.79
CA TRP A 103 -25.70 -6.57 -16.76
C TRP A 103 -24.95 -6.79 -18.08
N SER A 104 -25.59 -7.45 -19.05
CA SER A 104 -25.02 -7.71 -20.38
C SER A 104 -25.28 -6.59 -21.39
N GLY A 105 -24.51 -6.57 -22.48
CA GLY A 105 -24.79 -5.75 -23.67
C GLY A 105 -24.54 -4.24 -23.48
N ARG A 106 -23.70 -3.86 -22.52
CA ARG A 106 -23.21 -2.49 -22.38
C ARG A 106 -22.08 -2.24 -23.37
N ARG A 107 -21.85 -0.98 -23.76
CA ARG A 107 -20.68 -0.63 -24.59
C ARG A 107 -19.40 -1.02 -23.85
N PRO A 108 -18.42 -1.67 -24.51
CA PRO A 108 -17.08 -1.90 -23.98
C PRO A 108 -16.43 -0.64 -23.42
N PHE A 109 -15.38 -0.82 -22.63
CA PHE A 109 -14.47 0.29 -22.33
C PHE A 109 -13.78 0.78 -23.59
N THR A 110 -13.34 2.03 -23.58
CA THR A 110 -12.35 2.57 -24.52
C THR A 110 -11.21 3.15 -23.69
N PHE A 111 -10.04 2.53 -23.81
CA PHE A 111 -8.81 2.95 -23.16
C PHE A 111 -8.04 3.85 -24.14
N GLU A 112 -7.92 5.13 -23.82
CA GLU A 112 -7.33 6.13 -24.73
C GLU A 112 -5.95 6.55 -24.20
N ARG A 113 -4.91 6.42 -25.04
CA ARG A 113 -3.49 6.64 -24.70
C ARG A 113 -2.90 5.70 -23.65
N TYR A 114 -3.44 4.49 -23.49
CA TYR A 114 -2.91 3.49 -22.55
C TYR A 114 -1.61 2.82 -23.04
N ASP A 115 -1.36 2.89 -24.35
CA ASP A 115 -0.17 2.43 -25.08
C ASP A 115 1.11 3.21 -24.75
N VAL A 116 1.00 4.36 -24.06
CA VAL A 116 2.11 5.25 -23.74
C VAL A 116 2.14 5.63 -22.26
N SER A 117 3.33 5.96 -21.76
CA SER A 117 3.48 6.61 -20.46
C SER A 117 2.79 7.98 -20.42
N PRO A 118 2.18 8.37 -19.30
CA PRO A 118 1.90 9.78 -19.00
C PRO A 118 3.16 10.65 -19.14
N PRO A 119 3.06 11.93 -19.58
CA PRO A 119 4.26 12.76 -19.75
C PRO A 119 4.94 13.09 -18.42
N SER A 120 6.23 12.74 -18.31
CA SER A 120 7.07 12.94 -17.12
C SER A 120 6.48 12.26 -15.87
N VAL A 121 6.38 10.93 -15.91
CA VAL A 121 6.08 10.09 -14.74
C VAL A 121 7.23 10.16 -13.74
N THR A 122 6.84 10.26 -12.47
CA THR A 122 7.69 9.98 -11.30
C THR A 122 7.06 8.83 -10.52
N MET A 123 7.79 7.75 -10.28
CA MET A 123 7.40 6.72 -9.32
C MET A 123 7.97 7.08 -7.94
N LYS A 124 7.17 6.87 -6.89
CA LYS A 124 7.53 7.26 -5.53
C LYS A 124 7.10 6.22 -4.51
N ASN A 125 8.02 5.78 -3.65
CA ASN A 125 7.65 5.17 -2.37
C ASN A 125 7.19 6.27 -1.41
N ASN A 126 5.92 6.24 -1.01
CA ASN A 126 5.34 7.22 -0.09
C ASN A 126 5.22 6.71 1.36
N GLY A 127 5.73 5.51 1.67
CA GLY A 127 5.63 4.83 2.96
C GLY A 127 4.36 4.00 3.17
N HIS A 128 3.37 4.16 2.30
CA HIS A 128 2.10 3.42 2.31
C HIS A 128 1.92 2.56 1.04
N THR A 129 2.57 2.94 -0.06
CA THR A 129 2.58 2.25 -1.36
C THR A 129 3.66 2.88 -2.27
N VAL A 130 3.96 2.24 -3.40
CA VAL A 130 4.56 2.93 -4.55
C VAL A 130 3.44 3.52 -5.40
N VAL A 131 3.54 4.83 -5.68
CA VAL A 131 2.53 5.59 -6.44
C VAL A 131 3.18 6.36 -7.59
N THR A 132 2.48 6.48 -8.72
CA THR A 132 2.90 7.39 -9.81
C THR A 132 2.34 8.80 -9.67
N THR A 133 3.14 9.77 -10.06
CA THR A 133 2.73 11.16 -10.28
C THR A 133 3.25 11.66 -11.62
N TRP A 134 2.72 12.78 -12.13
CA TRP A 134 3.16 13.40 -13.38
C TRP A 134 2.94 14.92 -13.33
N THR A 135 3.59 15.65 -14.24
CA THR A 135 3.69 17.13 -14.16
C THR A 135 3.11 17.90 -15.36
N THR A 136 2.52 17.21 -16.34
CA THR A 136 1.85 17.88 -17.48
C THR A 136 0.67 18.76 -17.04
N LYS A 137 0.54 19.93 -17.67
CA LYS A 137 -0.63 20.83 -17.54
C LYS A 137 -1.63 20.69 -18.69
N ASP A 138 -1.31 19.87 -19.68
CA ASP A 138 -2.17 19.61 -20.84
C ASP A 138 -2.95 18.30 -20.63
N MET A 139 -4.19 18.46 -20.18
CA MET A 139 -5.13 17.36 -19.92
C MET A 139 -5.40 16.48 -21.15
N ASN A 140 -5.15 16.96 -22.37
CA ASN A 140 -5.42 16.22 -23.60
C ASN A 140 -4.32 15.20 -23.96
N LYS A 141 -3.21 15.22 -23.21
CA LYS A 141 -2.09 14.27 -23.31
C LYS A 141 -2.15 13.15 -22.28
N LEU A 142 -3.05 13.24 -21.30
CA LEU A 142 -3.22 12.22 -20.28
C LEU A 142 -4.05 11.04 -20.83
N PRO A 143 -3.78 9.81 -20.38
CA PRO A 143 -4.67 8.69 -20.63
C PRO A 143 -6.05 8.90 -20.01
N PHE A 144 -7.08 8.34 -20.62
CA PHE A 144 -8.45 8.41 -20.09
C PHE A 144 -9.30 7.21 -20.49
N ILE A 145 -10.39 7.00 -19.76
CA ILE A 145 -11.36 5.94 -19.99
C ILE A 145 -12.77 6.50 -20.20
N LYS A 146 -13.55 5.75 -20.98
CA LYS A 146 -14.98 5.95 -21.27
C LYS A 146 -15.60 4.60 -21.62
N GLY A 147 -16.92 4.53 -21.77
CA GLY A 147 -17.60 3.24 -22.01
C GLY A 147 -17.76 2.45 -20.70
N GLY A 148 -17.86 1.12 -20.76
CA GLY A 148 -18.08 0.27 -19.57
C GLY A 148 -19.38 0.58 -18.79
N GLY A 149 -20.33 1.28 -19.44
CA GLY A 149 -21.51 1.84 -18.80
C GLY A 149 -21.25 3.02 -17.84
N LEU A 150 -20.10 3.70 -17.95
CA LEU A 150 -19.82 4.98 -17.29
C LEU A 150 -20.49 6.15 -18.02
N GLU A 151 -20.76 7.23 -17.30
CA GLU A 151 -21.21 8.52 -17.86
C GLU A 151 -20.06 9.53 -17.86
N GLY A 152 -19.68 10.00 -19.06
CA GLY A 152 -18.58 10.95 -19.27
C GLY A 152 -17.23 10.30 -19.59
N GLU A 153 -16.17 11.10 -19.55
CA GLU A 153 -14.77 10.66 -19.66
C GLU A 153 -14.09 10.82 -18.30
N TYR A 154 -13.27 9.85 -17.91
CA TYR A 154 -12.51 9.87 -16.65
C TYR A 154 -11.02 9.85 -16.96
N VAL A 155 -10.31 10.91 -16.59
CA VAL A 155 -8.90 11.11 -16.91
C VAL A 155 -8.03 10.48 -15.82
N PHE A 156 -6.97 9.79 -16.23
CA PHE A 156 -6.01 9.15 -15.34
C PHE A 156 -5.36 10.16 -14.38
N SER A 157 -5.22 9.78 -13.12
CA SER A 157 -4.52 10.54 -12.08
C SER A 157 -3.23 9.88 -11.64
N ASN A 158 -3.28 8.61 -11.24
CA ASN A 158 -2.16 7.85 -10.71
C ASN A 158 -2.50 6.36 -10.76
N PHE A 159 -1.47 5.52 -10.67
CA PHE A 159 -1.62 4.15 -10.21
C PHE A 159 -0.79 3.90 -8.96
N HIS A 160 -1.22 2.93 -8.16
CA HIS A 160 -0.54 2.45 -6.96
C HIS A 160 -0.90 0.99 -6.66
N PHE A 161 -0.19 0.37 -5.71
CA PHE A 161 -0.24 -1.07 -5.45
C PHE A 161 -0.50 -1.41 -3.97
N HIS A 162 -1.19 -2.51 -3.74
CA HIS A 162 -1.35 -3.15 -2.44
C HIS A 162 -0.86 -4.60 -2.53
N TRP A 163 -0.13 -5.09 -1.54
CA TRP A 163 0.53 -6.39 -1.53
C TRP A 163 0.69 -6.94 -0.10
N GLY A 164 0.82 -8.26 0.04
CA GLY A 164 0.99 -8.93 1.32
C GLY A 164 2.42 -9.36 1.61
N SER A 165 2.67 -9.85 2.82
CA SER A 165 3.95 -10.44 3.23
C SER A 165 4.35 -11.71 2.46
N ASP A 166 3.41 -12.34 1.76
CA ASP A 166 3.56 -13.62 1.05
C ASP A 166 2.55 -13.72 -0.10
N ASP A 167 2.64 -14.78 -0.88
CA ASP A 167 1.90 -14.94 -2.15
C ASP A 167 0.41 -15.33 -1.97
N SER A 168 -0.08 -15.52 -0.73
CA SER A 168 -1.48 -15.92 -0.45
C SER A 168 -2.43 -14.76 -0.12
N LYS A 169 -1.92 -13.53 -0.07
CA LYS A 169 -2.67 -12.32 0.33
C LYS A 169 -2.00 -11.04 -0.16
N GLY A 170 -2.76 -9.95 -0.25
CA GLY A 170 -2.24 -8.64 -0.63
C GLY A 170 -3.23 -7.73 -1.33
N SER A 171 -4.19 -8.30 -2.05
CA SER A 171 -5.33 -7.52 -2.56
C SER A 171 -6.12 -6.86 -1.42
N GLU A 172 -6.72 -5.71 -1.69
CA GLU A 172 -7.63 -5.04 -0.77
C GLU A 172 -9.01 -5.74 -0.82
N HIS A 173 -9.52 -5.94 -2.04
CA HIS A 173 -10.74 -6.68 -2.32
C HIS A 173 -10.57 -8.19 -2.13
N THR A 174 -11.70 -8.87 -1.92
CA THR A 174 -11.79 -10.34 -1.89
C THR A 174 -12.87 -10.85 -2.82
N PHE A 175 -12.71 -12.08 -3.32
CA PHE A 175 -13.68 -12.77 -4.16
C PHE A 175 -14.12 -14.05 -3.46
N ASP A 176 -15.41 -14.12 -3.13
CA ASP A 176 -16.04 -15.13 -2.26
C ASP A 176 -15.35 -15.40 -0.89
N GLY A 177 -14.39 -14.57 -0.51
CA GLY A 177 -13.61 -14.61 0.73
C GLY A 177 -12.09 -14.70 0.51
N ASP A 178 -11.65 -15.09 -0.68
CA ASP A 178 -10.25 -15.31 -1.04
C ASP A 178 -9.54 -14.02 -1.46
N ARG A 179 -8.20 -13.98 -1.30
CA ARG A 179 -7.32 -12.86 -1.67
C ARG A 179 -6.34 -13.25 -2.77
N TYR A 180 -5.88 -12.22 -3.49
CA TYR A 180 -4.77 -12.28 -4.44
C TYR A 180 -3.48 -11.76 -3.79
N ALA A 181 -2.31 -12.07 -4.36
CA ALA A 181 -0.99 -11.70 -3.83
C ALA A 181 -0.74 -10.17 -3.85
N ALA A 182 -1.37 -9.47 -4.78
CA ALA A 182 -1.43 -8.02 -4.82
C ALA A 182 -2.70 -7.51 -5.54
N GLU A 183 -2.94 -6.20 -5.49
CA GLU A 183 -3.96 -5.47 -6.27
C GLU A 183 -3.39 -4.14 -6.78
N ILE A 184 -3.61 -3.83 -8.07
CA ILE A 184 -3.24 -2.56 -8.71
C ILE A 184 -4.47 -1.67 -8.79
N HIS A 185 -4.35 -0.42 -8.36
CA HIS A 185 -5.38 0.60 -8.49
C HIS A 185 -5.00 1.65 -9.54
N LEU A 186 -5.73 1.74 -10.65
CA LEU A 186 -5.60 2.83 -11.62
C LEU A 186 -6.70 3.89 -11.36
N VAL A 187 -6.32 4.99 -10.71
CA VAL A 187 -7.24 6.04 -10.26
C VAL A 187 -7.50 7.06 -11.38
N HIS A 188 -8.78 7.31 -11.65
CA HIS A 188 -9.24 8.29 -12.63
C HIS A 188 -10.24 9.26 -12.01
N PHE A 189 -10.30 10.50 -12.53
CA PHE A 189 -11.28 11.50 -12.12
C PHE A 189 -12.11 12.02 -13.29
N LYS A 190 -13.40 12.28 -13.06
CA LYS A 190 -14.34 12.73 -14.09
C LYS A 190 -13.90 14.08 -14.67
N LYS A 191 -13.72 14.12 -16.00
CA LYS A 191 -13.18 15.25 -16.76
C LYS A 191 -13.98 16.54 -16.55
N ASP A 192 -15.28 16.42 -16.36
CA ASP A 192 -16.23 17.53 -16.18
C ASP A 192 -15.93 18.41 -14.95
N TYR A 193 -15.27 17.85 -13.92
CA TYR A 193 -14.89 18.61 -12.72
C TYR A 193 -13.53 19.33 -12.86
N GLY A 194 -12.81 19.09 -13.95
CA GLY A 194 -11.56 19.76 -14.33
C GLY A 194 -10.32 19.41 -13.50
N THR A 195 -10.48 19.04 -12.22
CA THR A 195 -9.39 18.61 -11.33
C THR A 195 -9.85 17.51 -10.38
N LEU A 196 -8.90 16.66 -9.96
CA LEU A 196 -9.11 15.66 -8.89
C LEU A 196 -9.69 16.29 -7.61
N ALA A 197 -9.15 17.45 -7.20
CA ALA A 197 -9.60 18.17 -6.00
C ALA A 197 -11.02 18.74 -6.10
N ASN A 198 -11.60 18.85 -7.30
CA ASN A 198 -13.03 19.10 -7.47
C ASN A 198 -13.82 17.80 -7.56
N ALA A 199 -13.33 16.80 -8.27
CA ALA A 199 -13.98 15.51 -8.42
C ALA A 199 -14.28 14.83 -7.06
N LEU A 200 -13.37 14.93 -6.09
CA LEU A 200 -13.53 14.44 -4.70
C LEU A 200 -14.73 15.04 -3.93
N LYS A 201 -15.50 15.96 -4.53
CA LYS A 201 -16.72 16.59 -3.98
C LYS A 201 -18.03 15.99 -4.54
N HIS A 202 -17.94 15.08 -5.51
CA HIS A 202 -19.07 14.51 -6.26
C HIS A 202 -19.07 12.98 -6.16
N LYS A 203 -20.24 12.33 -6.09
CA LYS A 203 -20.33 10.87 -5.88
C LYS A 203 -19.80 10.04 -7.05
N ASP A 204 -19.97 10.57 -8.25
CA ASP A 204 -19.40 10.11 -9.53
C ASP A 204 -18.06 10.79 -9.84
N GLY A 205 -17.35 11.26 -8.80
CA GLY A 205 -16.09 11.97 -8.94
C GLY A 205 -14.98 11.11 -9.53
N LEU A 206 -14.84 9.89 -9.03
CA LEU A 206 -13.75 8.98 -9.39
C LEU A 206 -14.25 7.68 -10.02
N VAL A 207 -13.39 7.11 -10.87
CA VAL A 207 -13.42 5.69 -11.23
C VAL A 207 -12.06 5.11 -10.84
N VAL A 208 -12.05 3.97 -10.16
CA VAL A 208 -10.83 3.21 -9.93
C VAL A 208 -10.98 1.86 -10.62
N LEU A 209 -10.00 1.53 -11.46
CA LEU A 209 -9.82 0.17 -11.97
C LEU A 209 -8.98 -0.59 -10.94
N GLY A 210 -9.53 -1.67 -10.38
CA GLY A 210 -8.79 -2.64 -9.57
C GLY A 210 -8.44 -3.85 -10.43
N VAL A 211 -7.16 -4.22 -10.43
CA VAL A 211 -6.63 -5.39 -11.15
C VAL A 211 -6.00 -6.31 -10.12
N MET A 212 -6.53 -7.52 -10.00
CA MET A 212 -6.01 -8.55 -9.10
C MET A 212 -4.70 -9.12 -9.65
N VAL A 213 -3.75 -9.41 -8.76
CA VAL A 213 -2.44 -9.98 -9.12
C VAL A 213 -2.21 -11.31 -8.40
N GLU A 214 -2.20 -12.41 -9.14
CA GLU A 214 -1.82 -13.74 -8.62
C GLU A 214 -0.32 -14.03 -8.77
N ALA A 215 0.17 -15.00 -8.01
CA ALA A 215 1.54 -15.48 -8.06
C ALA A 215 1.67 -16.66 -9.03
N ASP A 216 2.69 -16.63 -9.88
CA ASP A 216 3.03 -17.61 -10.92
C ASP A 216 4.50 -18.06 -10.76
N ASP A 217 4.88 -19.15 -11.41
CA ASP A 217 6.29 -19.55 -11.58
C ASP A 217 6.99 -18.67 -12.64
N SER A 218 6.22 -17.97 -13.49
CA SER A 218 6.69 -17.25 -14.68
C SER A 218 6.77 -15.74 -14.47
N ASP A 219 7.86 -15.10 -14.93
CA ASP A 219 7.98 -13.63 -14.93
C ASP A 219 7.03 -12.99 -15.96
N ASN A 220 6.31 -11.95 -15.55
CA ASN A 220 5.48 -11.14 -16.43
C ASN A 220 6.30 -9.98 -17.04
N GLU A 221 6.75 -10.20 -18.28
CA GLU A 221 7.54 -9.23 -19.07
C GLU A 221 6.82 -7.89 -19.30
N ARG A 222 5.47 -7.86 -19.33
CA ARG A 222 4.71 -6.59 -19.48
C ARG A 222 4.95 -5.68 -18.27
N LEU A 223 5.03 -6.26 -17.07
CA LEU A 223 5.25 -5.54 -15.81
C LEU A 223 6.72 -5.33 -15.43
N GLN A 224 7.69 -5.88 -16.16
CA GLN A 224 9.10 -5.77 -15.76
C GLN A 224 9.57 -4.31 -15.59
N SER A 225 9.10 -3.39 -16.45
CA SER A 225 9.35 -1.95 -16.33
C SER A 225 8.82 -1.30 -15.04
N VAL A 226 7.82 -1.90 -14.38
CA VAL A 226 7.37 -1.50 -13.04
C VAL A 226 8.30 -2.08 -11.97
N VAL A 227 8.70 -3.34 -12.11
CA VAL A 227 9.56 -4.06 -11.16
C VAL A 227 10.96 -3.44 -11.09
N ASP A 228 11.57 -3.13 -12.25
CA ASP A 228 12.84 -2.42 -12.35
C ASP A 228 12.79 -1.06 -11.62
N ALA A 229 11.65 -0.36 -11.70
CA ALA A 229 11.44 0.92 -11.04
C ALA A 229 11.18 0.81 -9.52
N LEU A 230 10.98 -0.40 -8.96
CA LEU A 230 10.90 -0.61 -7.51
C LEU A 230 12.29 -0.56 -6.86
N GLU A 231 13.31 -1.11 -7.53
CA GLU A 231 14.71 -1.13 -7.02
C GLU A 231 15.26 0.30 -6.83
N GLU A 232 14.78 1.24 -7.63
CA GLU A 232 15.13 2.68 -7.58
C GLU A 232 14.29 3.49 -6.55
N VAL A 233 13.33 2.88 -5.85
CA VAL A 233 12.50 3.56 -4.82
C VAL A 233 12.39 2.82 -3.49
N VAL A 234 13.36 1.95 -3.16
CA VAL A 234 13.33 1.13 -1.93
C VAL A 234 13.11 1.95 -0.65
N GLU A 235 13.86 3.03 -0.44
CA GLU A 235 13.77 3.80 0.81
C GLU A 235 12.57 4.76 0.87
N LEU A 236 12.09 5.01 2.09
CA LEU A 236 10.95 5.89 2.36
C LEU A 236 11.16 7.29 1.75
N GLY A 237 10.29 7.66 0.80
CA GLY A 237 10.29 8.97 0.17
C GLY A 237 11.17 9.11 -1.08
N MET A 238 11.85 8.06 -1.52
CA MET A 238 12.58 8.04 -2.80
C MET A 238 11.64 8.30 -3.99
N GLU A 239 12.17 8.99 -5.00
CA GLU A 239 11.47 9.37 -6.24
C GLU A 239 12.32 9.00 -7.46
N PHE A 240 11.87 8.03 -8.25
CA PHE A 240 12.50 7.63 -9.50
C PHE A 240 11.78 8.23 -10.71
N HIS A 241 12.54 8.56 -11.74
CA HIS A 241 12.06 9.17 -12.98
C HIS A 241 12.54 8.31 -14.16
N PRO A 242 11.73 7.33 -14.62
CA PRO A 242 12.10 6.45 -15.72
C PRO A 242 12.47 7.22 -17.00
N ASP A 243 13.55 6.82 -17.66
CA ASP A 243 13.88 7.25 -19.03
C ASP A 243 13.28 6.32 -20.09
N TYR A 244 12.78 5.15 -19.68
CA TYR A 244 11.94 4.21 -20.43
C TYR A 244 10.44 4.47 -20.22
N SER A 245 9.59 3.74 -20.95
CA SER A 245 8.13 3.87 -20.85
C SER A 245 7.52 2.76 -19.99
N ILE A 246 6.64 3.16 -19.06
CA ILE A 246 5.72 2.29 -18.32
C ILE A 246 4.30 2.56 -18.88
N PRO A 247 3.84 1.80 -19.90
CA PRO A 247 2.51 1.98 -20.48
C PRO A 247 1.43 1.51 -19.49
N LEU A 248 0.31 2.24 -19.39
CA LEU A 248 -0.78 1.86 -18.48
C LEU A 248 -1.46 0.55 -18.91
N ASP A 249 -1.38 0.20 -20.20
CA ASP A 249 -1.89 -1.07 -20.72
C ASP A 249 -1.32 -2.29 -19.98
N ALA A 250 -0.01 -2.28 -19.69
CA ALA A 250 0.70 -3.36 -19.02
C ALA A 250 0.22 -3.62 -17.57
N LEU A 251 -0.54 -2.70 -16.99
CA LEU A 251 -1.16 -2.83 -15.67
C LEU A 251 -2.53 -3.52 -15.73
N LEU A 252 -3.05 -3.83 -16.92
CA LEU A 252 -4.35 -4.44 -17.17
C LEU A 252 -4.22 -5.89 -17.66
N PRO A 253 -5.29 -6.71 -17.51
CA PRO A 253 -5.44 -7.99 -18.22
C PRO A 253 -5.27 -7.84 -19.74
N GLU A 254 -5.14 -8.94 -20.48
CA GLU A 254 -5.08 -8.89 -21.94
C GLU A 254 -6.37 -8.27 -22.53
N GLU A 255 -6.29 -7.69 -23.74
CA GLU A 255 -7.40 -6.92 -24.31
C GLU A 255 -8.70 -7.75 -24.41
N GLU A 256 -8.58 -9.04 -24.71
CA GLU A 256 -9.70 -9.99 -24.80
C GLU A 256 -10.36 -10.31 -23.45
N ASP A 257 -9.73 -10.05 -22.30
CA ASP A 257 -10.29 -10.23 -20.95
C ASP A 257 -10.98 -8.99 -20.39
N ARG A 258 -10.79 -7.80 -20.99
CA ARG A 258 -11.30 -6.52 -20.44
C ARG A 258 -12.81 -6.32 -20.59
N HIS A 259 -13.53 -7.31 -21.14
CA HIS A 259 -14.97 -7.25 -21.40
C HIS A 259 -15.84 -7.68 -20.19
N THR A 260 -15.28 -8.40 -19.21
CA THR A 260 -15.97 -8.81 -17.98
C THR A 260 -15.37 -8.18 -16.72
N PHE A 261 -16.23 -7.56 -15.91
CA PHE A 261 -15.81 -6.86 -14.69
C PHE A 261 -16.96 -6.70 -13.70
N PHE A 262 -16.63 -6.64 -12.42
CA PHE A 262 -17.53 -6.29 -11.35
C PHE A 262 -17.53 -4.79 -11.10
N ARG A 263 -18.68 -4.25 -10.68
CA ARG A 263 -18.88 -2.80 -10.48
C ARG A 263 -19.74 -2.51 -9.26
N TYR A 264 -19.28 -1.59 -8.41
CA TYR A 264 -20.05 -1.10 -7.26
C TYR A 264 -19.72 0.36 -6.94
N GLN A 265 -20.50 0.98 -6.05
CA GLN A 265 -20.25 2.33 -5.53
C GLN A 265 -19.54 2.24 -4.17
N GLY A 266 -18.39 2.88 -4.05
CA GLY A 266 -17.49 2.72 -2.92
C GLY A 266 -16.73 3.98 -2.53
N SER A 267 -15.65 3.78 -1.78
CA SER A 267 -14.77 4.84 -1.30
C SER A 267 -13.35 4.72 -1.81
N LEU A 268 -12.54 5.75 -1.57
CA LEU A 268 -11.09 5.54 -1.44
C LEU A 268 -10.82 4.56 -0.28
N THR A 269 -9.80 3.73 -0.43
CA THR A 269 -9.42 2.69 0.55
C THR A 269 -8.39 3.18 1.57
N THR A 270 -7.85 4.39 1.39
CA THR A 270 -6.97 5.08 2.33
C THR A 270 -7.58 6.43 2.74
N PRO A 271 -7.17 7.03 3.89
CA PRO A 271 -7.66 8.34 4.30
C PRO A 271 -7.43 9.42 3.22
N THR A 272 -8.42 10.23 2.88
CA THR A 272 -9.64 10.53 3.65
C THR A 272 -10.89 9.70 3.30
N CYS A 273 -10.76 8.51 2.70
CA CYS A 273 -11.84 7.52 2.51
C CYS A 273 -13.13 8.05 1.86
N ASN A 274 -13.01 8.96 0.88
CA ASN A 274 -14.13 9.67 0.28
C ASN A 274 -15.07 8.71 -0.47
N GLU A 275 -16.38 8.75 -0.17
CA GLU A 275 -17.42 7.92 -0.82
C GLU A 275 -17.83 8.49 -2.18
N VAL A 276 -16.87 8.45 -3.12
CA VAL A 276 -16.91 9.13 -4.43
C VAL A 276 -16.37 8.24 -5.57
N VAL A 277 -16.23 6.93 -5.34
CA VAL A 277 -15.57 6.00 -6.26
C VAL A 277 -16.58 5.05 -6.89
N THR A 278 -16.65 5.06 -8.21
CA THR A 278 -17.16 3.91 -8.97
C THR A 278 -16.03 2.91 -9.14
N TRP A 279 -16.10 1.79 -8.44
CA TRP A 279 -15.13 0.71 -8.55
C TRP A 279 -15.42 -0.16 -9.78
N ILE A 280 -14.37 -0.53 -10.50
CA ILE A 280 -14.37 -1.48 -11.61
C ILE A 280 -13.29 -2.51 -11.29
N LEU A 281 -13.67 -3.75 -11.00
CA LEU A 281 -12.73 -4.84 -10.73
C LEU A 281 -12.81 -5.85 -11.87
N PHE A 282 -11.73 -6.07 -12.61
CA PHE A 282 -11.74 -7.04 -13.71
C PHE A 282 -11.97 -8.46 -13.19
N GLN A 283 -12.63 -9.30 -13.99
CA GLN A 283 -12.85 -10.70 -13.62
C GLN A 283 -11.55 -11.52 -13.71
N THR A 284 -10.79 -11.33 -14.79
CA THR A 284 -9.51 -12.02 -15.00
C THR A 284 -8.39 -11.27 -14.26
N PRO A 285 -7.59 -11.96 -13.41
CA PRO A 285 -6.40 -11.37 -12.81
C PRO A 285 -5.26 -11.22 -13.83
N ILE A 286 -4.13 -10.66 -13.41
CA ILE A 286 -2.84 -10.82 -14.08
C ILE A 286 -1.88 -11.58 -13.15
N SER A 287 -0.84 -12.21 -13.69
CA SER A 287 0.20 -12.82 -12.87
C SER A 287 1.45 -11.93 -12.71
N LEU A 288 2.17 -12.17 -11.62
CA LEU A 288 3.59 -11.82 -11.42
C LEU A 288 4.30 -13.07 -10.88
N SER A 289 5.59 -13.22 -11.14
CA SER A 289 6.34 -14.29 -10.48
C SER A 289 6.49 -14.03 -8.98
N SER A 290 6.66 -15.08 -8.16
CA SER A 290 7.05 -14.91 -6.74
C SER A 290 8.31 -14.05 -6.57
N SER A 291 9.23 -14.03 -7.56
CA SER A 291 10.41 -13.16 -7.58
C SER A 291 10.05 -11.69 -7.83
N GLN A 292 9.17 -11.39 -8.79
CA GLN A 292 8.69 -10.03 -9.04
C GLN A 292 7.86 -9.50 -7.85
N LEU A 293 7.01 -10.34 -7.25
CA LEU A 293 6.26 -10.03 -6.02
C LEU A 293 7.18 -9.80 -4.81
N ALA A 294 8.31 -10.50 -4.72
CA ALA A 294 9.28 -10.29 -3.65
C ALA A 294 9.89 -8.88 -3.67
N GLN A 295 10.02 -8.23 -4.83
CA GLN A 295 10.59 -6.88 -4.92
C GLN A 295 9.71 -5.83 -4.21
N PHE A 296 8.37 -5.91 -4.35
CA PHE A 296 7.44 -5.06 -3.57
C PHE A 296 7.66 -5.22 -2.05
N ARG A 297 7.97 -6.45 -1.60
CA ARG A 297 8.22 -6.80 -0.19
C ARG A 297 9.60 -6.37 0.32
N THR A 298 10.43 -5.70 -0.49
CA THR A 298 11.71 -5.08 -0.07
C THR A 298 11.59 -3.62 0.34
N LEU A 299 10.56 -2.93 -0.16
CA LEU A 299 10.36 -1.49 0.00
C LEU A 299 10.22 -1.12 1.49
N ILE A 300 10.77 0.02 1.93
CA ILE A 300 10.69 0.47 3.32
C ILE A 300 9.40 1.28 3.56
N GLY A 301 8.72 0.98 4.66
CA GLY A 301 7.46 1.59 5.04
C GLY A 301 7.58 2.98 5.69
N GLN A 302 6.44 3.56 6.01
CA GLN A 302 6.27 4.89 6.63
C GLN A 302 7.04 5.14 7.94
N ASP A 303 7.50 4.08 8.62
CA ASP A 303 8.29 4.21 9.84
C ASP A 303 9.80 4.37 9.58
N GLY A 304 10.25 4.14 8.34
CA GLY A 304 11.65 4.20 7.95
C GLY A 304 12.53 3.10 8.55
N LEU A 305 11.93 2.00 9.01
CA LEU A 305 12.62 0.93 9.76
C LEU A 305 12.27 -0.48 9.30
N HIS A 306 11.02 -0.72 8.89
CA HIS A 306 10.55 -2.04 8.48
C HIS A 306 10.12 -2.07 7.02
N HIS A 307 10.10 -3.27 6.43
CA HIS A 307 9.60 -3.49 5.08
C HIS A 307 8.08 -3.21 5.05
N LEU A 308 7.62 -2.51 4.03
CA LEU A 308 6.22 -2.30 3.72
C LEU A 308 5.61 -3.62 3.24
N GLN A 309 4.76 -4.20 4.08
CA GLN A 309 4.05 -5.46 3.85
C GLN A 309 2.62 -5.33 4.41
N ASP A 310 1.70 -6.17 3.92
CA ASP A 310 0.27 -6.15 4.26
C ASP A 310 -0.34 -4.73 4.18
N ASN A 311 0.01 -3.96 3.15
CA ASN A 311 -0.36 -2.55 3.02
C ASN A 311 -1.79 -2.36 2.46
N PHE A 312 -2.74 -3.15 2.95
CA PHE A 312 -4.15 -3.19 2.53
C PHE A 312 -5.11 -2.94 3.71
N ARG A 313 -6.25 -2.30 3.43
CA ARG A 313 -7.34 -2.09 4.37
C ARG A 313 -8.18 -3.39 4.48
N PRO A 314 -8.64 -3.77 5.69
CA PRO A 314 -9.64 -4.83 5.84
C PRO A 314 -10.93 -4.54 5.07
N ILE A 315 -11.62 -5.60 4.62
CA ILE A 315 -12.92 -5.49 3.92
C ILE A 315 -13.97 -4.77 4.76
N GLN A 316 -14.80 -3.99 4.08
CA GLN A 316 -15.83 -3.14 4.65
C GLN A 316 -17.24 -3.69 4.31
N PRO A 317 -18.26 -3.50 5.17
CA PRO A 317 -19.60 -4.01 4.91
C PRO A 317 -20.25 -3.42 3.66
N LEU A 318 -20.87 -4.26 2.81
CA LEU A 318 -21.60 -3.79 1.63
C LEU A 318 -22.82 -2.90 1.99
N ASN A 319 -23.40 -3.03 3.18
CA ASN A 319 -24.51 -2.19 3.67
C ASN A 319 -25.71 -2.06 2.70
N GLY A 320 -26.01 -3.13 1.96
CA GLY A 320 -27.11 -3.16 0.97
C GLY A 320 -26.78 -2.49 -0.37
N ARG A 321 -25.52 -2.12 -0.62
CA ARG A 321 -25.05 -1.74 -1.96
C ARG A 321 -25.07 -2.95 -2.89
N GLU A 322 -25.51 -2.73 -4.13
CA GLU A 322 -25.47 -3.71 -5.20
C GLU A 322 -24.05 -3.84 -5.77
N VAL A 323 -23.60 -5.07 -5.98
CA VAL A 323 -22.44 -5.40 -6.82
C VAL A 323 -22.98 -5.96 -8.13
N VAL A 324 -22.62 -5.31 -9.23
CA VAL A 324 -23.05 -5.67 -10.58
C VAL A 324 -21.92 -6.43 -11.27
N PHE A 325 -22.20 -7.59 -11.86
CA PHE A 325 -21.31 -8.19 -12.86
C PHE A 325 -21.69 -7.64 -14.24
N VAL A 326 -20.73 -7.05 -14.95
CA VAL A 326 -20.92 -6.46 -16.27
C VAL A 326 -20.22 -7.33 -17.31
N ASP A 327 -20.94 -7.65 -18.37
CA ASP A 327 -20.40 -8.24 -19.60
C ASP A 327 -20.70 -7.27 -20.75
N THR A 328 -19.65 -6.71 -21.35
CA THR A 328 -19.80 -5.82 -22.50
C THR A 328 -19.78 -6.54 -23.84
N GLY A 329 -19.47 -7.84 -23.86
CA GLY A 329 -19.28 -8.66 -25.05
C GLY A 329 -18.02 -8.31 -25.86
N ASN A 330 -17.57 -9.28 -26.64
CA ASN A 330 -16.52 -9.11 -27.65
C ASN A 330 -17.16 -8.63 -28.97
N TYR A 331 -16.69 -7.49 -29.49
CA TYR A 331 -17.26 -6.78 -30.65
C TYR A 331 -16.20 -6.35 -31.66
#